data_AF-A0A0B4GKS0-F1
#
_entry.id   AF-A0A0B4GKS0-F1
#
_cell.length_a   1.000
_cell.length_b   1.000
_cell.length_c   1.000
_cell.angle_alpha   90.00
_cell.angle_beta   90.00
_cell.angle_gamma   90.00
#
_symmetry.space_group_name_H-M   'P 1'
#
loop_
_entity.id
_entity.type
_entity.pdbx_description
1 polymer ?
#
loop_
_entity_poly.entity_id
_entity_poly.type
_entity_poly.pdbx_seq_one_letter_code
_entity_poly.pdbx_strand_id
1 'polypeptide(L)'
;MATKVQTAPSRLSPSPEYKSKSSRNGPRSRNGCWTCRTKKVKCDEVRPKCCRCLRLKLLCDYSPRMKQSTANRILGDNSRAVTRLSQNPPCAPKLPIPMSELANSASSIDLTSADHEAIRYYRTTFARLHHTKNPDYGLYAVIFNIAEREPIVMRVVLALGGQELEFRKRRSEEELAGTCTVTPLHHYAAALRMLAEAVDGSPGPDGRQLDLDAILAAIFLMLWYEQKFGDASCRGFANHLAGAARVVEHRCRNDVFKRALHEPMRQEKTLALVRMGGDARDRESILSQFSARMLSHICIYDSMAAGYGLGGRLVETLSQALAFSNSTSLYADKVDSLHGFSYGLYRVVWAQDYPQEEMLDDLENRTIYCLASSVVQLRFMISRLESLGAGAAGACLAEIEAVYEATHDKFEEIFGIADALSPSFDSKNRLVANIRQIVPQYYGTKIQLARAVRKLGLPSKLPTEEFVGLVMSLCTQALRHNGNDAMLSVANTLFVAAIETSDASRRDWFTARFQALCAYGCNYARAHRLLVRASAARSRSGMAGPLGEEEVSAAMYSENGDVERFVI
;
A
#
# COMPACT_ATOMS: atom_id res chain seq x y z
N MET A 1 -5.92 -71.80 30.84
CA MET A 1 -5.58 -72.25 29.48
C MET A 1 -5.95 -71.13 28.52
N ALA A 2 -5.07 -70.17 28.23
CA ALA A 2 -4.04 -70.21 27.17
C ALA A 2 -4.69 -70.45 25.80
N THR A 3 -4.86 -69.48 24.91
CA THR A 3 -3.83 -68.93 23.97
C THR A 3 -4.60 -68.09 22.91
N LYS A 4 -4.05 -67.23 22.05
CA LYS A 4 -2.91 -66.31 22.00
C LYS A 4 -3.15 -65.48 20.72
N VAL A 5 -2.81 -64.20 20.77
CA VAL A 5 -2.87 -63.17 19.71
C VAL A 5 -2.01 -63.51 18.49
N GLN A 6 -2.44 -63.11 17.28
CA GLN A 6 -1.55 -62.62 16.22
C GLN A 6 -2.18 -61.48 15.41
N THR A 7 -1.50 -60.34 15.46
CA THR A 7 -1.70 -59.11 14.70
C THR A 7 -0.91 -59.15 13.39
N ALA A 8 -1.45 -58.58 12.31
CA ALA A 8 -0.68 -58.20 11.12
C ALA A 8 -1.21 -56.86 10.55
N PRO A 9 -0.33 -55.95 10.08
CA PRO A 9 -0.68 -54.56 9.78
C PRO A 9 -1.21 -54.38 8.34
N SER A 10 -2.29 -53.61 8.19
CA SER A 10 -2.79 -53.13 6.90
C SER A 10 -1.84 -52.07 6.34
N ARG A 11 -1.29 -52.36 5.15
CA ARG A 11 -0.34 -51.52 4.42
C ARG A 11 -1.02 -50.23 3.94
N LEU A 12 -0.31 -49.13 4.18
CA LEU A 12 -0.49 -47.82 3.56
C LEU A 12 -0.50 -47.92 2.03
N SER A 13 -1.48 -47.28 1.40
CA SER A 13 -1.57 -47.08 -0.05
C SER A 13 -0.42 -46.17 -0.56
N PRO A 14 0.11 -46.40 -1.77
CA PRO A 14 1.30 -45.71 -2.25
C PRO A 14 1.01 -44.27 -2.72
N SER A 15 2.03 -43.42 -2.52
CA SER A 15 2.17 -42.02 -2.92
C SER A 15 1.92 -41.77 -4.42
N PRO A 16 1.50 -40.55 -4.83
CA PRO A 16 1.30 -40.23 -6.23
C PRO A 16 2.62 -40.29 -7.01
N GLU A 17 2.61 -41.07 -8.09
CA GLU A 17 3.74 -41.33 -8.98
C GLU A 17 4.37 -40.04 -9.52
N TYR A 18 5.63 -39.81 -9.15
CA TYR A 18 6.49 -38.83 -9.78
C TYR A 18 6.90 -39.32 -11.18
N LYS A 19 6.15 -38.94 -12.22
CA LYS A 19 6.56 -39.15 -13.61
C LYS A 19 7.74 -38.23 -13.95
N SER A 20 8.94 -38.67 -13.59
CA SER A 20 10.20 -38.14 -14.10
C SER A 20 10.61 -38.93 -15.32
N LYS A 21 10.47 -38.32 -16.51
CA LYS A 21 11.37 -38.45 -17.67
C LYS A 21 10.88 -37.55 -18.82
N SER A 22 11.48 -36.37 -18.95
CA SER A 22 11.62 -35.71 -20.24
C SER A 22 12.97 -34.98 -20.30
N SER A 23 13.57 -35.12 -21.48
CA SER A 23 14.90 -34.75 -22.00
C SER A 23 15.59 -33.49 -21.44
N ARG A 24 16.93 -33.53 -21.43
CA ARG A 24 17.84 -32.43 -21.05
C ARG A 24 17.83 -31.23 -22.00
N ASN A 25 17.15 -31.26 -23.14
CA ASN A 25 17.12 -30.18 -24.13
C ASN A 25 15.70 -29.89 -24.68
N GLY A 26 14.67 -30.03 -23.86
CA GLY A 26 13.32 -29.57 -24.23
C GLY A 26 13.18 -28.04 -24.17
N PRO A 27 12.24 -27.43 -24.90
CA PRO A 27 11.88 -26.03 -24.73
C PRO A 27 11.61 -25.76 -23.25
N ARG A 28 12.24 -24.72 -22.68
CA ARG A 28 12.07 -24.38 -21.27
C ARG A 28 10.58 -24.24 -20.98
N SER A 29 10.08 -24.94 -19.96
CA SER A 29 8.69 -24.83 -19.56
C SER A 29 8.32 -23.36 -19.37
N ARG A 30 7.25 -22.94 -20.06
CA ARG A 30 6.69 -21.58 -19.95
C ARG A 30 5.93 -21.39 -18.63
N ASN A 31 5.60 -22.48 -17.95
CA ASN A 31 4.76 -22.51 -16.76
C ASN A 31 5.57 -22.59 -15.46
N GLY A 32 6.90 -22.74 -15.55
CA GLY A 32 7.77 -22.73 -14.38
C GLY A 32 7.76 -21.39 -13.64
N CYS A 33 7.95 -21.43 -12.32
CA CYS A 33 8.04 -20.22 -11.51
C CYS A 33 9.18 -19.30 -11.97
N TRP A 34 9.02 -18.00 -11.81
CA TRP A 34 10.01 -16.99 -12.17
C TRP A 34 11.34 -17.21 -11.47
N THR A 35 11.35 -17.66 -10.21
CA THR A 35 12.57 -17.98 -9.48
C THR A 35 13.43 -19.02 -10.21
N CYS A 36 12.83 -20.11 -10.68
CA CYS A 36 13.55 -21.14 -11.43
C CYS A 36 13.91 -20.66 -12.84
N ARG A 37 13.05 -19.86 -13.48
CA ARG A 37 13.31 -19.30 -14.82
C ARG A 37 14.49 -18.32 -14.81
N THR A 38 14.53 -17.37 -13.87
CA THR A 38 15.63 -16.42 -13.69
C THR A 38 16.94 -17.14 -13.41
N LYS A 39 16.91 -18.17 -12.54
CA LYS A 39 18.07 -19.01 -12.26
C LYS A 39 18.41 -20.01 -13.38
N LYS A 40 17.71 -19.98 -14.51
CA LYS A 40 17.89 -20.85 -15.68
C LYS A 40 17.89 -22.35 -15.34
N VAL A 41 16.97 -22.78 -14.48
CA VAL A 41 16.90 -24.15 -13.95
C VAL A 41 15.52 -24.79 -14.08
N LYS A 42 15.44 -26.13 -14.03
CA LYS A 42 14.18 -26.88 -14.10
C LYS A 42 13.26 -26.54 -12.92
N CYS A 43 12.01 -26.24 -13.23
CA CYS A 43 10.91 -26.09 -12.28
C CYS A 43 10.00 -27.31 -12.40
N ASP A 44 9.51 -27.81 -11.26
CA ASP A 44 8.54 -28.89 -11.17
C ASP A 44 7.08 -28.41 -11.25
N GLU A 45 6.86 -27.10 -11.38
CA GLU A 45 5.55 -26.45 -11.59
C GLU A 45 4.50 -26.66 -10.49
N VAL A 46 4.86 -27.34 -9.40
CA VAL A 46 4.00 -27.49 -8.21
C VAL A 46 3.67 -26.10 -7.64
N ARG A 47 2.39 -25.91 -7.32
CA ARG A 47 1.82 -24.71 -6.70
C ARG A 47 1.36 -25.02 -5.26
N PRO A 48 1.43 -24.08 -4.31
CA PRO A 48 1.84 -22.67 -4.47
C PRO A 48 3.37 -22.46 -4.52
N LYS A 49 4.17 -23.44 -4.08
CA LYS A 49 5.63 -23.39 -4.13
C LYS A 49 6.15 -24.65 -4.81
N CYS A 50 7.06 -24.49 -5.78
CA CYS A 50 7.72 -25.62 -6.40
C CYS A 50 8.70 -26.29 -5.43
N CYS A 51 8.86 -27.61 -5.51
CA CYS A 51 9.68 -28.42 -4.61
C CYS A 51 11.12 -27.93 -4.54
N ARG A 52 11.69 -27.44 -5.66
CA ARG A 52 13.03 -26.87 -5.66
C ARG A 52 13.12 -25.61 -4.80
N CYS A 53 12.16 -24.68 -4.96
CA CYS A 53 12.17 -23.46 -4.19
C CYS A 53 11.93 -23.75 -2.71
N LEU A 54 11.04 -24.69 -2.40
CA LEU A 54 10.79 -25.14 -1.03
C LEU A 54 12.05 -25.72 -0.37
N ARG A 55 12.71 -26.69 -1.04
CA ARG A 55 13.92 -27.35 -0.53
C ARG A 55 15.10 -26.38 -0.33
N LEU A 56 15.26 -25.43 -1.24
CA LEU A 56 16.35 -24.44 -1.18
C LEU A 56 15.99 -23.21 -0.34
N LYS A 57 14.84 -23.22 0.35
CA LYS A 57 14.29 -22.06 1.07
C LYS A 57 14.27 -20.79 0.23
N LEU A 58 14.12 -20.93 -1.09
CA LEU A 58 13.97 -19.83 -2.02
C LEU A 58 12.50 -19.41 -2.07
N LEU A 59 12.29 -18.11 -2.16
CA LEU A 59 10.98 -17.55 -2.44
C LEU A 59 10.51 -17.98 -3.84
N CYS A 60 9.30 -18.55 -3.94
CA CYS A 60 8.74 -19.06 -5.18
C CYS A 60 7.75 -18.02 -5.75
N ASP A 61 7.93 -17.62 -7.01
CA ASP A 61 7.18 -16.53 -7.65
C ASP A 61 6.49 -17.04 -8.91
N TYR A 62 5.15 -17.08 -8.91
CA TYR A 62 4.31 -17.43 -10.05
C TYR A 62 3.50 -16.23 -10.57
N SER A 63 3.76 -15.02 -10.09
CA SER A 63 2.93 -13.85 -10.37
C SER A 63 2.90 -13.51 -11.86
N PRO A 64 1.72 -13.20 -12.43
CA PRO A 64 1.56 -12.86 -13.83
C PRO A 64 2.36 -11.60 -14.19
N ARG A 65 2.64 -11.45 -15.49
CA ARG A 65 3.29 -10.27 -16.07
C ARG A 65 2.55 -9.91 -17.34
N MET A 66 2.33 -8.62 -17.59
CA MET A 66 1.59 -8.16 -18.77
C MET A 66 2.24 -8.65 -20.07
N LYS A 67 1.44 -9.23 -20.98
CA LYS A 67 1.84 -9.47 -22.38
C LYS A 67 1.37 -8.29 -23.24
N GLN A 68 2.28 -7.68 -23.99
CA GLN A 68 2.05 -6.42 -24.73
C GLN A 68 0.99 -6.47 -25.86
N SER A 69 0.38 -7.60 -26.18
CA SER A 69 -0.40 -7.77 -27.41
C SER A 69 -1.91 -7.51 -27.32
N THR A 70 -2.49 -7.35 -26.12
CA THR A 70 -3.97 -7.42 -25.99
C THR A 70 -4.65 -6.07 -25.74
N ALA A 71 -3.92 -5.07 -25.23
CA ALA A 71 -4.50 -3.75 -24.90
C ALA A 71 -5.03 -2.98 -26.13
N ASN A 72 -4.41 -3.17 -27.30
CA ASN A 72 -4.83 -2.47 -28.53
C ASN A 72 -6.01 -3.12 -29.26
N ARG A 73 -6.39 -4.37 -28.95
CA ARG A 73 -7.48 -5.06 -29.65
C ARG A 73 -8.87 -4.71 -29.12
N ILE A 74 -8.98 -4.36 -27.83
CA ILE A 74 -10.29 -4.13 -27.18
C ILE A 74 -10.88 -2.76 -27.53
N LEU A 75 -10.07 -1.82 -28.03
CA LEU A 75 -10.49 -0.46 -28.41
C LEU A 75 -10.67 -0.27 -29.94
N GLY A 76 -10.45 -1.30 -30.76
CA GLY A 76 -10.42 -1.17 -32.23
C GLY A 76 -11.51 -1.91 -33.01
N ASP A 77 -12.36 -2.71 -32.37
CA ASP A 77 -13.16 -3.71 -33.10
C ASP A 77 -14.54 -3.23 -33.61
N ASN A 78 -14.74 -1.91 -33.75
CA ASN A 78 -15.99 -1.36 -34.30
C ASN A 78 -15.77 -0.39 -35.47
N SER A 79 -14.79 -0.68 -36.34
CA SER A 79 -14.72 -0.02 -37.64
C SER A 79 -14.06 -0.89 -38.70
N ARG A 80 -14.90 -1.29 -39.66
CA ARG A 80 -14.61 -1.68 -41.05
C ARG A 80 -14.33 -3.16 -41.33
N ALA A 81 -15.44 -3.88 -41.50
CA ALA A 81 -15.60 -4.73 -42.68
C ALA A 81 -15.41 -3.91 -43.97
N VAL A 82 -14.97 -4.59 -45.05
CA VAL A 82 -14.65 -4.08 -46.42
C VAL A 82 -13.22 -3.47 -46.46
N THR A 83 -12.17 -4.10 -47.02
CA THR A 83 -12.03 -4.72 -48.35
C THR A 83 -10.95 -5.81 -48.36
N ARG A 84 -11.15 -6.81 -49.21
CA ARG A 84 -10.31 -7.98 -49.49
C ARG A 84 -9.18 -7.68 -50.51
N LEU A 85 -8.15 -8.55 -50.47
CA LEU A 85 -7.20 -8.99 -51.53
C LEU A 85 -5.86 -8.24 -51.72
N SER A 86 -4.75 -8.93 -51.41
CA SER A 86 -3.71 -9.38 -52.37
C SER A 86 -2.52 -10.03 -51.62
N GLN A 87 -2.42 -11.37 -51.58
CA GLN A 87 -1.42 -12.23 -52.28
C GLN A 87 0.07 -12.08 -51.85
N ASN A 88 0.61 -13.13 -51.21
CA ASN A 88 2.03 -13.57 -51.26
C ASN A 88 2.15 -14.70 -52.33
N PRO A 89 3.29 -15.41 -52.60
CA PRO A 89 4.71 -15.43 -52.09
C PRO A 89 5.76 -15.64 -53.27
N PRO A 90 6.96 -16.34 -53.23
CA PRO A 90 7.77 -16.99 -52.16
C PRO A 90 9.35 -16.95 -52.19
N CYS A 91 9.97 -17.47 -51.09
CA CYS A 91 11.29 -18.17 -50.90
C CYS A 91 12.64 -17.41 -51.07
N ALA A 92 13.77 -17.62 -50.36
CA ALA A 92 14.32 -18.43 -49.23
C ALA A 92 15.82 -17.96 -49.02
N PRO A 93 16.75 -18.56 -48.23
CA PRO A 93 16.75 -19.33 -46.97
C PRO A 93 17.62 -18.68 -45.84
N LYS A 94 17.68 -19.35 -44.67
CA LYS A 94 18.29 -18.90 -43.39
C LYS A 94 19.77 -19.30 -43.22
N LEU A 95 20.52 -18.51 -42.44
CA LEU A 95 21.68 -18.94 -41.64
C LEU A 95 21.65 -18.29 -40.23
N PRO A 96 22.32 -18.89 -39.21
CA PRO A 96 21.88 -18.85 -37.81
C PRO A 96 22.32 -17.58 -37.07
N ILE A 97 21.35 -16.93 -36.42
CA ILE A 97 21.56 -15.83 -35.47
C ILE A 97 22.07 -16.43 -34.15
N PRO A 98 23.21 -16.00 -33.59
CA PRO A 98 23.62 -16.39 -32.24
C PRO A 98 22.56 -15.93 -31.24
N MET A 99 22.16 -16.83 -30.33
CA MET A 99 21.11 -16.60 -29.34
C MET A 99 21.33 -15.30 -28.56
N SER A 100 20.50 -14.31 -28.86
CA SER A 100 20.37 -13.08 -28.09
C SER A 100 20.05 -13.40 -26.64
N GLU A 101 20.85 -12.82 -25.76
CA GLU A 101 20.56 -12.56 -24.36
C GLU A 101 19.10 -12.10 -24.24
N LEU A 102 18.37 -12.79 -23.37
CA LEU A 102 16.99 -12.44 -23.06
C LEU A 102 17.06 -11.13 -22.28
N ALA A 103 16.66 -10.04 -22.95
CA ALA A 103 16.65 -8.68 -22.45
C ALA A 103 16.31 -8.60 -20.96
N ASN A 104 17.27 -8.06 -20.22
CA ASN A 104 17.04 -7.38 -18.96
C ASN A 104 15.91 -6.36 -19.15
N SER A 105 15.22 -6.08 -18.05
CA SER A 105 14.25 -5.00 -17.84
C SER A 105 14.36 -3.86 -18.86
N ALA A 106 13.25 -3.38 -19.41
CA ALA A 106 13.26 -2.26 -20.36
C ALA A 106 13.72 -0.93 -19.71
N SER A 107 13.85 -0.89 -18.38
CA SER A 107 14.64 0.08 -17.64
C SER A 107 16.13 -0.28 -17.74
N SER A 108 16.97 0.62 -18.25
CA SER A 108 18.43 0.55 -18.49
C SER A 108 19.34 0.25 -17.27
N ILE A 109 18.81 -0.42 -16.24
CA ILE A 109 19.49 -0.76 -14.99
C ILE A 109 20.02 -2.19 -15.08
N ASP A 110 21.33 -2.36 -14.91
CA ASP A 110 21.95 -3.68 -14.75
C ASP A 110 21.61 -4.27 -13.38
N LEU A 111 20.80 -5.34 -13.38
CA LEU A 111 20.30 -5.95 -12.14
C LEU A 111 21.27 -7.01 -11.60
N THR A 112 21.73 -6.81 -10.38
CA THR A 112 22.54 -7.80 -9.62
C THR A 112 21.69 -8.95 -9.09
N SER A 113 22.33 -10.00 -8.55
CA SER A 113 21.61 -11.10 -7.89
C SER A 113 20.80 -10.64 -6.67
N ALA A 114 21.31 -9.65 -5.92
CA ALA A 114 20.63 -9.02 -4.80
C ALA A 114 19.41 -8.23 -5.27
N ASP A 115 19.51 -7.53 -6.40
CA ASP A 115 18.38 -6.79 -6.99
C ASP A 115 17.24 -7.73 -7.39
N HIS A 116 17.57 -8.90 -7.96
CA HIS A 116 16.57 -9.93 -8.26
C HIS A 116 15.89 -10.50 -7.01
N GLU A 117 16.58 -10.53 -5.86
CA GLU A 117 16.00 -10.93 -4.59
C GLU A 117 15.06 -9.84 -4.05
N ALA A 118 15.47 -8.57 -4.12
CA ALA A 118 14.64 -7.42 -3.75
C ALA A 118 13.35 -7.34 -4.58
N ILE A 119 13.44 -7.47 -5.91
CA ILE A 119 12.28 -7.55 -6.81
C ILE A 119 11.34 -8.67 -6.40
N ARG A 120 11.89 -9.85 -6.09
CA ARG A 120 11.07 -11.00 -5.72
C ARG A 120 10.37 -10.75 -4.39
N TYR A 121 11.09 -10.25 -3.39
CA TYR A 121 10.52 -9.90 -2.09
C TYR A 121 9.39 -8.89 -2.23
N TYR A 122 9.59 -7.85 -3.05
CA TYR A 122 8.57 -6.85 -3.35
C TYR A 122 7.28 -7.50 -3.89
N ARG A 123 7.40 -8.34 -4.93
CA ARG A 123 6.24 -8.95 -5.62
C ARG A 123 5.47 -9.94 -4.75
N THR A 124 6.14 -10.69 -3.87
CA THR A 124 5.49 -11.82 -3.18
C THR A 124 5.21 -11.59 -1.69
N THR A 125 6.06 -10.81 -1.01
CA THR A 125 5.99 -10.64 0.45
C THR A 125 5.50 -9.25 0.78
N PHE A 126 6.18 -8.22 0.27
CA PHE A 126 5.80 -6.83 0.52
C PHE A 126 4.36 -6.56 0.04
N ALA A 127 4.03 -6.90 -1.21
CA ALA A 127 2.68 -6.68 -1.75
C ALA A 127 1.57 -7.33 -0.90
N ARG A 128 1.79 -8.53 -0.34
CA ARG A 128 0.83 -9.24 0.52
C ARG A 128 0.70 -8.61 1.91
N LEU A 129 1.80 -8.07 2.46
CA LEU A 129 1.78 -7.43 3.78
C LEU A 129 1.09 -6.06 3.77
N HIS A 130 1.08 -5.40 2.60
CA HIS A 130 0.64 -4.01 2.48
C HIS A 130 -0.66 -3.82 1.70
N HIS A 131 -1.27 -4.91 1.21
CA HIS A 131 -2.56 -4.86 0.54
C HIS A 131 -3.33 -6.18 0.74
N THR A 132 -4.66 -6.09 0.87
CA THR A 132 -5.53 -7.28 1.03
C THR A 132 -5.90 -7.94 -0.30
N LYS A 133 -5.83 -7.19 -1.42
CA LYS A 133 -6.00 -7.72 -2.79
C LYS A 133 -4.90 -8.72 -3.13
N ASN A 134 -5.25 -9.69 -3.96
CA ASN A 134 -4.32 -10.62 -4.57
C ASN A 134 -3.08 -9.89 -5.15
N PRO A 135 -1.85 -10.22 -4.69
CA PRO A 135 -0.62 -9.55 -5.11
C PRO A 135 -0.29 -9.75 -6.59
N ASP A 136 -0.96 -10.69 -7.26
CA ASP A 136 -0.77 -10.95 -8.69
C ASP A 136 -1.45 -9.90 -9.57
N TYR A 137 -2.55 -9.31 -9.11
CA TYR A 137 -3.37 -8.38 -9.92
C TYR A 137 -3.61 -7.02 -9.28
N GLY A 138 -3.37 -6.88 -7.97
CA GLY A 138 -3.63 -5.66 -7.22
C GLY A 138 -2.64 -4.52 -7.53
N LEU A 139 -2.76 -3.45 -6.74
CA LEU A 139 -2.04 -2.19 -6.93
C LEU A 139 -0.52 -2.35 -7.09
N TYR A 140 0.12 -3.14 -6.23
CA TYR A 140 1.57 -3.36 -6.27
C TYR A 140 2.05 -4.11 -7.52
N ALA A 141 1.20 -4.95 -8.12
CA ALA A 141 1.49 -5.59 -9.41
C ALA A 141 1.42 -4.57 -10.55
N VAL A 142 0.46 -3.64 -10.52
CA VAL A 142 0.41 -2.52 -11.48
C VAL A 142 1.63 -1.63 -11.35
N ILE A 143 2.02 -1.26 -10.12
CA ILE A 143 3.26 -0.50 -9.86
C ILE A 143 4.47 -1.25 -10.41
N PHE A 144 4.54 -2.57 -10.23
CA PHE A 144 5.64 -3.36 -10.78
C PHE A 144 5.66 -3.34 -12.33
N ASN A 145 4.50 -3.40 -12.99
CA ASN A 145 4.40 -3.24 -14.45
C ASN A 145 4.86 -1.85 -14.92
N ILE A 146 4.76 -0.82 -14.06
CA ILE A 146 5.34 0.51 -14.33
C ILE A 146 6.85 0.43 -14.16
N ALA A 147 7.33 -0.17 -13.06
CA ALA A 147 8.75 -0.37 -12.75
C ALA A 147 9.53 -1.11 -13.84
N GLU A 148 8.93 -2.08 -14.53
CA GLU A 148 9.60 -2.80 -15.64
C GLU A 148 10.06 -1.89 -16.79
N ARG A 149 9.56 -0.64 -16.86
CA ARG A 149 9.88 0.34 -17.90
C ARG A 149 10.43 1.65 -17.35
N GLU A 150 10.02 2.05 -16.15
CA GLU A 150 10.38 3.34 -15.55
C GLU A 150 11.51 3.15 -14.54
N PRO A 151 12.75 3.59 -14.83
CA PRO A 151 13.91 3.33 -13.98
C PRO A 151 13.74 3.90 -12.56
N ILE A 152 13.08 5.05 -12.40
CA ILE A 152 12.80 5.65 -11.09
C ILE A 152 11.99 4.70 -10.21
N VAL A 153 10.92 4.10 -10.74
CA VAL A 153 10.04 3.21 -9.98
C VAL A 153 10.79 1.90 -9.68
N MET A 154 11.55 1.35 -10.63
CA MET A 154 12.39 0.17 -10.38
C MET A 154 13.41 0.42 -9.26
N ARG A 155 14.07 1.57 -9.24
CA ARG A 155 15.01 1.92 -8.17
C ARG A 155 14.34 1.96 -6.80
N VAL A 156 13.15 2.54 -6.68
CA VAL A 156 12.43 2.54 -5.40
C VAL A 156 11.99 1.11 -5.00
N VAL A 157 11.55 0.28 -5.95
CA VAL A 157 11.25 -1.14 -5.71
C VAL A 157 12.48 -1.88 -5.16
N LEU A 158 13.66 -1.65 -5.74
CA LEU A 158 14.92 -2.26 -5.31
C LEU A 158 15.36 -1.76 -3.92
N ALA A 159 15.27 -0.45 -3.68
CA ALA A 159 15.57 0.15 -2.39
C ALA A 159 14.69 -0.44 -1.28
N LEU A 160 13.37 -0.46 -1.49
CA LEU A 160 12.40 -0.94 -0.52
C LEU A 160 12.54 -2.44 -0.26
N GLY A 161 12.63 -3.25 -1.33
CA GLY A 161 12.78 -4.70 -1.20
C GLY A 161 14.12 -5.11 -0.59
N GLY A 162 15.20 -4.43 -0.96
CA GLY A 162 16.54 -4.68 -0.43
C GLY A 162 16.67 -4.30 1.04
N GLN A 163 16.16 -3.12 1.42
CA GLN A 163 16.21 -2.63 2.79
C GLN A 163 15.38 -3.50 3.75
N GLU A 164 14.22 -3.99 3.31
CA GLU A 164 13.40 -4.94 4.07
C GLU A 164 14.11 -6.26 4.34
N LEU A 165 14.74 -6.84 3.31
CA LEU A 165 15.51 -8.08 3.44
C LEU A 165 16.66 -7.90 4.42
N GLU A 166 17.38 -6.79 4.31
CA GLU A 166 18.50 -6.43 5.19
C GLU A 166 18.04 -6.21 6.64
N PHE A 167 16.96 -5.47 6.85
CA PHE A 167 16.40 -5.21 8.17
C PHE A 167 15.99 -6.51 8.89
N ARG A 168 15.43 -7.48 8.15
CA ARG A 168 15.04 -8.78 8.71
C ARG A 168 16.24 -9.66 9.04
N LYS A 169 17.31 -9.63 8.24
CA LYS A 169 18.55 -10.38 8.51
C LYS A 169 19.23 -9.93 9.80
N ARG A 170 19.29 -8.62 10.04
CA ARG A 170 19.90 -8.03 11.25
C ARG A 170 19.25 -8.47 12.57
N ARG A 171 18.02 -9.00 12.53
CA ARG A 171 17.29 -9.46 13.72
C ARG A 171 17.48 -10.95 14.03
N SER A 172 18.04 -11.76 13.13
CA SER A 172 17.97 -13.22 13.22
C SER A 172 19.22 -13.93 13.73
N GLU A 173 20.44 -13.41 13.62
CA GLU A 173 21.64 -13.93 14.31
C GLU A 173 22.89 -13.13 13.94
N GLU A 174 23.93 -13.31 14.75
CA GLU A 174 25.32 -12.82 14.67
C GLU A 174 26.05 -13.24 13.37
N GLU A 175 25.54 -12.90 12.19
CA GLU A 175 26.26 -13.11 10.93
C GLU A 175 25.95 -11.99 9.95
N LEU A 176 26.80 -10.94 9.90
CA LEU A 176 27.28 -10.28 8.66
C LEU A 176 28.13 -9.03 8.99
N ALA A 177 29.26 -9.22 9.68
CA ALA A 177 30.32 -8.20 9.72
C ALA A 177 31.10 -8.08 8.38
N GLY A 178 30.69 -8.78 7.31
CA GLY A 178 31.49 -8.93 6.09
C GLY A 178 30.88 -8.43 4.77
N THR A 179 29.60 -8.05 4.72
CA THR A 179 29.01 -7.50 3.49
C THR A 179 28.01 -6.39 3.81
N CYS A 180 28.54 -5.19 4.07
CA CYS A 180 27.74 -3.98 3.96
C CYS A 180 27.29 -3.87 2.50
N THR A 181 26.08 -4.34 2.18
CA THR A 181 25.52 -4.17 0.84
C THR A 181 25.03 -2.73 0.73
N VAL A 182 25.94 -1.88 0.26
CA VAL A 182 25.76 -0.45 -0.02
C VAL A 182 24.62 -0.20 -1.06
N THR A 183 24.01 -1.25 -1.63
CA THR A 183 23.06 -1.22 -2.75
C THR A 183 21.66 -0.61 -2.47
N PRO A 184 20.94 -0.86 -1.37
CA PRO A 184 19.55 -0.36 -1.22
C PRO A 184 19.46 1.16 -1.10
N LEU A 185 20.33 1.76 -0.28
CA LEU A 185 20.41 3.22 -0.13
C LEU A 185 20.86 3.91 -1.42
N HIS A 186 21.73 3.27 -2.21
CA HIS A 186 22.14 3.79 -3.51
C HIS A 186 20.97 3.87 -4.48
N HIS A 187 20.11 2.85 -4.53
CA HIS A 187 18.90 2.89 -5.35
C HIS A 187 17.93 3.96 -4.86
N TYR A 188 17.76 4.12 -3.55
CA TYR A 188 16.91 5.17 -2.98
C TYR A 188 17.41 6.57 -3.36
N ALA A 189 18.70 6.86 -3.13
CA ALA A 189 19.31 8.14 -3.45
C ALA A 189 19.27 8.44 -4.96
N ALA A 190 19.47 7.43 -5.81
CA ALA A 190 19.36 7.58 -7.25
C ALA A 190 17.92 7.89 -7.68
N ALA A 191 16.91 7.22 -7.10
CA ALA A 191 15.51 7.53 -7.37
C ALA A 191 15.12 8.93 -6.90
N LEU A 192 15.66 9.39 -5.75
CA LEU A 192 15.42 10.74 -5.23
C LEU A 192 15.96 11.81 -6.17
N ARG A 193 17.17 11.62 -6.74
CA ARG A 193 17.72 12.52 -7.76
C ARG A 193 16.85 12.59 -9.01
N MET A 194 16.42 11.45 -9.53
CA MET A 194 15.52 11.40 -10.68
C MET A 194 14.17 12.08 -10.40
N LEU A 195 13.64 11.96 -9.18
CA LEU A 195 12.41 12.63 -8.78
C LEU A 195 12.60 14.15 -8.73
N ALA A 196 13.70 14.63 -8.16
CA ALA A 196 14.02 16.06 -8.09
C ALA A 196 14.16 16.67 -9.49
N GLU A 197 14.91 16.03 -10.39
CA GLU A 197 15.05 16.44 -11.79
C GLU A 197 13.70 16.56 -12.50
N ALA A 198 12.80 15.59 -12.27
CA ALA A 198 11.47 15.60 -12.88
C ALA A 198 10.54 16.67 -12.31
N VAL A 199 10.65 17.00 -11.03
CA VAL A 199 9.88 18.10 -10.39
C VAL A 199 10.38 19.46 -10.89
N ASP A 200 11.67 19.60 -11.14
CA ASP A 200 12.27 20.84 -11.66
C ASP A 200 12.07 21.02 -13.19
N GLY A 201 11.38 20.08 -13.86
CA GLY A 201 11.11 20.13 -15.29
C GLY A 201 12.32 19.83 -16.16
N SER A 202 13.41 19.31 -15.58
CA SER A 202 14.58 18.89 -16.34
C SER A 202 14.26 17.59 -17.10
N PRO A 203 14.52 17.52 -18.42
CA PRO A 203 14.35 16.27 -19.16
C PRO A 203 15.32 15.22 -18.61
N GLY A 204 14.84 13.98 -18.46
CA GLY A 204 15.68 12.88 -17.98
C GLY A 204 16.85 12.57 -18.95
N PRO A 205 17.75 11.65 -18.59
CA PRO A 205 18.92 11.29 -19.42
C PRO A 205 18.57 10.89 -20.86
N ASP A 206 17.38 10.33 -21.05
CA ASP A 206 16.85 9.88 -22.36
C ASP A 206 16.03 10.97 -23.07
N GLY A 207 16.04 12.22 -22.59
CA GLY A 207 15.26 13.34 -23.10
C GLY A 207 13.75 13.26 -22.81
N ARG A 208 13.28 12.20 -22.15
CA ARG A 208 11.87 11.95 -21.84
C ARG A 208 11.49 12.50 -20.47
N GLN A 209 10.39 13.24 -20.41
CA GLN A 209 9.78 13.68 -19.15
C GLN A 209 9.03 12.51 -18.49
N LEU A 210 9.14 12.39 -17.16
CA LEU A 210 8.41 11.37 -16.40
C LEU A 210 6.90 11.66 -16.46
N ASP A 211 6.12 10.61 -16.71
CA ASP A 211 4.66 10.72 -16.63
C ASP A 211 4.16 10.71 -15.18
N LEU A 212 2.93 11.16 -14.98
CA LEU A 212 2.32 11.27 -13.65
C LEU A 212 2.21 9.91 -12.95
N ASP A 213 1.99 8.82 -13.70
CA ASP A 213 1.91 7.47 -13.14
C ASP A 213 3.24 7.06 -12.50
N ALA A 214 4.37 7.28 -13.19
CA ALA A 214 5.70 6.98 -12.68
C ALA A 214 6.05 7.81 -11.43
N ILE A 215 5.73 9.10 -11.45
CA ILE A 215 5.99 10.03 -10.34
C ILE A 215 5.20 9.60 -9.10
N LEU A 216 3.89 9.40 -9.23
CA LEU A 216 3.04 9.02 -8.10
C LEU A 216 3.37 7.62 -7.58
N ALA A 217 3.72 6.67 -8.44
CA ALA A 217 4.18 5.34 -8.03
C ALA A 217 5.49 5.41 -7.23
N ALA A 218 6.46 6.21 -7.67
CA ALA A 218 7.72 6.41 -6.97
C ALA A 218 7.49 7.05 -5.59
N ILE A 219 6.73 8.15 -5.53
CA ILE A 219 6.38 8.83 -4.28
C ILE A 219 5.68 7.86 -3.31
N PHE A 220 4.67 7.13 -3.78
CA PHE A 220 3.94 6.18 -2.94
C PHE A 220 4.84 5.10 -2.32
N LEU A 221 5.78 4.54 -3.09
CA LEU A 221 6.75 3.57 -2.56
C LEU A 221 7.80 4.22 -1.66
N MET A 222 8.20 5.46 -1.93
CA MET A 222 9.11 6.21 -1.06
C MET A 222 8.46 6.55 0.29
N LEU A 223 7.15 6.82 0.34
CA LEU A 223 6.41 6.97 1.59
C LEU A 223 6.48 5.69 2.43
N TRP A 224 6.28 4.52 1.81
CA TRP A 224 6.48 3.24 2.51
C TRP A 224 7.90 3.05 3.02
N TYR A 225 8.90 3.41 2.22
CA TYR A 225 10.30 3.35 2.63
C TYR A 225 10.56 4.21 3.86
N GLU A 226 10.13 5.48 3.83
CA GLU A 226 10.34 6.44 4.92
C GLU A 226 9.51 6.10 6.17
N GLN A 227 8.29 5.59 6.01
CA GLN A 227 7.48 5.10 7.14
C GLN A 227 8.14 3.93 7.86
N LYS A 228 8.97 3.12 7.18
CA LYS A 228 9.62 1.98 7.82
C LYS A 228 11.03 2.30 8.30
N PHE A 229 11.81 3.00 7.50
CA PHE A 229 13.25 3.15 7.66
C PHE A 229 13.72 4.60 7.78
N GLY A 230 12.81 5.56 7.66
CA GLY A 230 13.14 6.97 7.77
C GLY A 230 13.76 7.33 9.12
N ASP A 231 14.41 8.49 9.17
CA ASP A 231 15.03 8.99 10.38
C ASP A 231 14.01 9.53 11.41
N ALA A 232 14.51 9.90 12.58
CA ALA A 232 13.70 10.45 13.67
C ALA A 232 13.14 11.85 13.39
N SER A 233 13.58 12.52 12.32
CA SER A 233 13.07 13.83 11.91
C SER A 233 11.81 13.72 11.04
N CYS A 234 11.60 12.56 10.41
CA CYS A 234 10.53 12.29 9.44
C CYS A 234 10.51 13.27 8.25
N ARG A 235 11.63 13.97 7.98
CA ARG A 235 11.73 14.96 6.90
C ARG A 235 11.58 14.33 5.53
N GLY A 236 12.17 13.16 5.30
CA GLY A 236 12.02 12.43 4.04
C GLY A 236 10.56 12.17 3.71
N PHE A 237 9.81 11.63 4.67
CA PHE A 237 8.37 11.38 4.56
C PHE A 237 7.58 12.66 4.24
N ALA A 238 7.77 13.73 5.01
CA ALA A 238 7.08 15.00 4.82
C ALA A 238 7.41 15.67 3.46
N ASN A 239 8.66 15.57 3.02
CA ASN A 239 9.11 16.10 1.74
C ASN A 239 8.43 15.39 0.56
N HIS A 240 8.22 14.07 0.63
CA HIS A 240 7.53 13.32 -0.42
C HIS A 240 6.05 13.71 -0.53
N LEU A 241 5.37 13.92 0.60
CA LEU A 241 4.00 14.43 0.62
C LEU A 241 3.92 15.84 0.04
N ALA A 242 4.82 16.72 0.45
CA ALA A 242 4.90 18.08 -0.08
C ALA A 242 5.23 18.09 -1.58
N GLY A 243 6.08 17.17 -2.05
CA GLY A 243 6.37 16.95 -3.46
C GLY A 243 5.15 16.49 -4.24
N ALA A 244 4.37 15.54 -3.70
CA ALA A 244 3.12 15.08 -4.30
C ALA A 244 2.13 16.23 -4.50
N ALA A 245 1.95 17.07 -3.47
CA ALA A 245 1.09 18.25 -3.54
C ALA A 245 1.56 19.22 -4.65
N ARG A 246 2.85 19.55 -4.70
CA ARG A 246 3.42 20.43 -5.74
C ARG A 246 3.24 19.88 -7.16
N VAL A 247 3.39 18.57 -7.36
CA VAL A 247 3.15 17.93 -8.66
C VAL A 247 1.69 18.12 -9.08
N VAL A 248 0.75 17.92 -8.16
CA VAL A 248 -0.69 18.13 -8.43
C VAL A 248 -0.99 19.61 -8.69
N GLU A 249 -0.48 20.53 -7.87
CA GLU A 249 -0.62 21.98 -8.07
C GLU A 249 -0.12 22.40 -9.46
N HIS A 250 1.06 21.92 -9.86
CA HIS A 250 1.64 22.20 -11.16
C HIS A 250 0.76 21.68 -12.31
N ARG A 251 0.27 20.43 -12.22
CA ARG A 251 -0.63 19.84 -13.23
C ARG A 251 -1.97 20.58 -13.30
N CYS A 252 -2.49 21.07 -12.17
CA CYS A 252 -3.74 21.84 -12.11
C CYS A 252 -3.66 23.22 -12.77
N ARG A 253 -2.46 23.71 -13.16
CA ARG A 253 -2.32 24.90 -14.03
C ARG A 253 -2.83 24.65 -15.45
N ASN A 254 -2.96 23.38 -15.85
CA ASN A 254 -3.58 23.00 -17.11
C ASN A 254 -5.09 22.78 -16.92
N ASP A 255 -5.91 23.59 -17.60
CA ASP A 255 -7.38 23.53 -17.50
C ASP A 255 -7.99 22.20 -17.93
N VAL A 256 -7.33 21.45 -18.80
CA VAL A 256 -7.78 20.10 -19.20
C VAL A 256 -7.60 19.14 -18.04
N PHE A 257 -6.42 19.14 -17.40
CA PHE A 257 -6.16 18.29 -16.23
C PHE A 257 -7.06 18.68 -15.05
N LYS A 258 -7.23 19.99 -14.81
CA LYS A 258 -8.12 20.49 -13.75
C LYS A 258 -9.57 20.04 -13.95
N ARG A 259 -10.08 20.10 -15.19
CA ARG A 259 -11.41 19.55 -15.54
C ARG A 259 -11.47 18.03 -15.38
N ALA A 260 -10.42 17.31 -15.80
CA ALA A 260 -10.34 15.87 -15.63
C ALA A 260 -10.34 15.44 -14.15
N LEU A 261 -9.74 16.24 -13.27
CA LEU A 261 -9.77 16.04 -11.82
C LEU A 261 -11.16 16.34 -11.24
N HIS A 262 -11.84 17.39 -11.72
CA HIS A 262 -13.17 17.79 -11.26
C HIS A 262 -14.29 16.84 -11.71
N GLU A 263 -14.22 16.33 -12.93
CA GLU A 263 -15.21 15.44 -13.55
C GLU A 263 -14.53 14.21 -14.17
N PRO A 264 -13.91 13.34 -13.35
CA PRO A 264 -13.11 12.24 -13.87
C PRO A 264 -13.96 11.25 -14.70
N MET A 265 -15.25 11.13 -14.37
CA MET A 265 -16.18 10.26 -15.08
C MET A 265 -16.55 10.74 -16.49
N ARG A 266 -16.35 12.01 -16.83
CA ARG A 266 -16.69 12.55 -18.16
C ARG A 266 -15.59 12.35 -19.21
N GLN A 267 -14.46 11.76 -18.83
CA GLN A 267 -13.37 11.51 -19.76
C GLN A 267 -13.78 10.46 -20.81
N GLU A 268 -13.81 10.84 -22.09
CA GLU A 268 -14.24 10.00 -23.23
C GLU A 268 -13.41 8.71 -23.41
N LYS A 269 -12.19 8.67 -22.86
CA LYS A 269 -11.29 7.51 -22.89
C LYS A 269 -10.82 7.20 -21.48
N THR A 270 -11.33 6.12 -20.90
CA THR A 270 -10.89 5.65 -19.58
C THR A 270 -9.49 5.01 -19.68
N LEU A 271 -8.44 5.84 -19.67
CA LEU A 271 -7.05 5.36 -19.73
C LEU A 271 -6.64 4.77 -18.38
N ALA A 272 -6.31 3.48 -18.36
CA ALA A 272 -5.80 2.85 -17.14
C ALA A 272 -4.43 3.42 -16.72
N LEU A 273 -3.57 3.73 -17.70
CA LEU A 273 -2.26 4.35 -17.52
C LEU A 273 -2.09 5.48 -18.53
N VAL A 274 -1.42 6.58 -18.15
CA VAL A 274 -1.14 7.75 -18.99
C VAL A 274 -0.44 7.34 -20.29
N ARG A 275 0.51 6.40 -20.19
CA ARG A 275 1.25 5.85 -21.33
C ARG A 275 0.42 5.03 -22.33
N MET A 276 -0.82 4.68 -22.00
CA MET A 276 -1.76 4.08 -22.95
C MET A 276 -2.50 5.14 -23.77
N GLY A 277 -2.26 6.43 -23.52
CA GLY A 277 -2.66 7.54 -24.38
C GLY A 277 -1.80 7.66 -25.64
N GLY A 278 -2.35 8.30 -26.67
CA GLY A 278 -1.74 8.40 -28.00
C GLY A 278 -0.50 9.31 -28.04
N ASP A 279 -0.70 10.63 -27.98
CA ASP A 279 0.36 11.60 -28.28
C ASP A 279 1.09 12.13 -27.02
N ALA A 280 2.34 12.55 -27.17
CA ALA A 280 3.17 13.00 -26.03
C ALA A 280 2.64 14.29 -25.39
N ARG A 281 1.98 15.17 -26.18
CA ARG A 281 1.33 16.41 -25.72
C ARG A 281 0.09 16.16 -24.85
N ASP A 282 -0.56 15.00 -25.02
CA ASP A 282 -1.73 14.66 -24.22
C ASP A 282 -1.35 14.23 -22.80
N ARG A 283 -0.12 13.72 -22.59
CA ARG A 283 0.31 13.11 -21.31
C ARG A 283 0.28 14.05 -20.12
N GLU A 284 0.46 15.35 -20.34
CA GLU A 284 0.40 16.34 -19.27
C GLU A 284 -1.02 16.72 -18.86
N SER A 285 -1.99 16.42 -19.72
CA SER A 285 -3.41 16.76 -19.57
C SER A 285 -4.28 15.59 -19.09
N ILE A 286 -3.74 14.36 -19.13
CA ILE A 286 -4.46 13.12 -18.82
C ILE A 286 -4.40 12.79 -17.33
N LEU A 287 -5.58 12.53 -16.74
CA LEU A 287 -5.71 11.84 -15.47
C LEU A 287 -6.05 10.36 -15.71
N SER A 288 -5.08 9.46 -15.51
CA SER A 288 -5.32 8.02 -15.65
C SER A 288 -6.05 7.44 -14.44
N GLN A 289 -6.67 6.26 -14.60
CA GLN A 289 -7.26 5.53 -13.46
C GLN A 289 -6.22 5.18 -12.40
N PHE A 290 -4.97 4.89 -12.82
CA PHE A 290 -3.88 4.61 -11.90
C PHE A 290 -3.48 5.85 -11.10
N SER A 291 -3.32 7.00 -11.77
CA SER A 291 -3.03 8.27 -11.11
C SER A 291 -4.12 8.65 -10.10
N ALA A 292 -5.40 8.51 -10.48
CA ALA A 292 -6.51 8.73 -9.55
C ALA A 292 -6.46 7.79 -8.33
N ARG A 293 -6.17 6.49 -8.55
CA ARG A 293 -5.98 5.52 -7.47
C ARG A 293 -4.80 5.91 -6.56
N MET A 294 -3.68 6.34 -7.15
CA MET A 294 -2.49 6.74 -6.38
C MET A 294 -2.74 7.99 -5.54
N LEU A 295 -3.42 9.00 -6.08
CA LEU A 295 -3.80 10.19 -5.32
C LEU A 295 -4.64 9.81 -4.10
N SER A 296 -5.68 8.98 -4.27
CA SER A 296 -6.48 8.49 -3.14
C SER A 296 -5.64 7.76 -2.09
N HIS A 297 -4.70 6.90 -2.51
CA HIS A 297 -3.83 6.18 -1.59
C HIS A 297 -2.82 7.10 -0.88
N ILE A 298 -2.21 8.07 -1.57
CA ILE A 298 -1.28 9.02 -0.96
C ILE A 298 -2.02 9.92 0.05
N CYS A 299 -3.28 10.28 -0.20
CA CYS A 299 -4.10 11.03 0.76
C CYS A 299 -4.32 10.29 2.09
N ILE A 300 -4.30 8.95 2.10
CA ILE A 300 -4.34 8.19 3.36
C ILE A 300 -3.11 8.51 4.21
N TYR A 301 -1.93 8.53 3.61
CA TYR A 301 -0.68 8.87 4.30
C TYR A 301 -0.58 10.36 4.63
N ASP A 302 -1.05 11.22 3.73
CA ASP A 302 -1.03 12.67 3.93
C ASP A 302 -1.91 13.09 5.11
N SER A 303 -3.15 12.58 5.18
CA SER A 303 -4.07 12.84 6.30
C SER A 303 -3.60 12.22 7.61
N MET A 304 -2.96 11.05 7.57
CA MET A 304 -2.34 10.43 8.74
C MET A 304 -1.17 11.26 9.28
N ALA A 305 -0.27 11.71 8.39
CA ALA A 305 0.86 12.56 8.76
C ALA A 305 0.43 13.96 9.21
N ALA A 306 -0.71 14.46 8.75
CA ALA A 306 -1.30 15.72 9.23
C ALA A 306 -1.54 15.68 10.75
N GLY A 307 -1.98 14.55 11.30
CA GLY A 307 -2.11 14.34 12.76
C GLY A 307 -0.80 14.39 13.54
N TYR A 308 0.35 14.31 12.85
CA TYR A 308 1.68 14.50 13.41
C TYR A 308 2.30 15.86 13.05
N GLY A 309 1.55 16.75 12.39
CA GLY A 309 2.04 18.05 11.89
C GLY A 309 2.99 17.95 10.69
N LEU A 310 2.98 16.83 9.96
CA LEU A 310 3.94 16.52 8.87
C LEU A 310 3.27 16.33 7.49
N GLY A 311 1.95 16.46 7.40
CA GLY A 311 1.17 16.25 6.18
C GLY A 311 -0.06 17.14 6.09
N GLY A 312 -0.95 16.82 5.16
CA GLY A 312 -2.24 17.50 4.94
C GLY A 312 -2.25 18.41 3.71
N ARG A 313 -1.08 18.72 3.14
CA ARG A 313 -0.98 19.63 1.99
C ARG A 313 -1.58 19.04 0.72
N LEU A 314 -1.43 17.73 0.49
CA LEU A 314 -2.00 17.10 -0.71
C LEU A 314 -3.52 17.05 -0.61
N VAL A 315 -4.06 16.66 0.54
CA VAL A 315 -5.51 16.66 0.80
C VAL A 315 -6.06 18.07 0.64
N GLU A 316 -5.38 19.09 1.17
CA GLU A 316 -5.74 20.50 1.00
C GLU A 316 -5.72 20.94 -0.47
N THR A 317 -4.63 20.63 -1.19
CA THR A 317 -4.46 20.94 -2.62
C THR A 317 -5.60 20.34 -3.44
N LEU A 318 -5.91 19.05 -3.23
CA LEU A 318 -6.98 18.37 -3.93
C LEU A 318 -8.34 18.97 -3.53
N SER A 319 -8.56 19.27 -2.26
CA SER A 319 -9.79 19.94 -1.79
C SER A 319 -9.99 21.28 -2.50
N GLN A 320 -8.94 22.10 -2.60
CA GLN A 320 -8.98 23.40 -3.28
C GLN A 320 -9.17 23.25 -4.80
N ALA A 321 -8.51 22.27 -5.42
CA ALA A 321 -8.66 22.00 -6.85
C ALA A 321 -10.04 21.44 -7.21
N LEU A 322 -10.68 20.73 -6.29
CA LEU A 322 -12.01 20.11 -6.43
C LEU A 322 -13.16 21.03 -5.96
N ALA A 323 -12.87 22.07 -5.19
CA ALA A 323 -13.87 22.97 -4.62
C ALA A 323 -14.52 23.89 -5.66
N PHE A 324 -15.82 24.12 -5.49
CA PHE A 324 -16.51 25.35 -5.92
C PHE A 324 -16.56 26.32 -4.73
N SER A 325 -16.63 27.62 -5.00
CA SER A 325 -17.02 28.63 -4.01
C SER A 325 -18.39 28.26 -3.42
N ASN A 326 -18.43 27.97 -2.12
CA ASN A 326 -19.61 27.83 -1.26
C ASN A 326 -20.37 26.49 -1.30
N SER A 327 -19.88 25.46 -0.61
CA SER A 327 -20.72 24.61 0.28
C SER A 327 -19.88 23.57 1.04
N THR A 328 -20.42 23.12 2.17
CA THR A 328 -19.84 22.28 3.22
C THR A 328 -19.71 20.78 2.86
N SER A 329 -19.88 20.40 1.59
CA SER A 329 -19.89 19.01 1.09
C SER A 329 -18.95 18.91 -0.12
N LEU A 330 -17.65 18.78 0.10
CA LEU A 330 -16.69 18.87 -1.01
C LEU A 330 -15.63 17.77 -1.09
N TYR A 331 -15.16 17.18 0.01
CA TYR A 331 -14.07 16.20 -0.08
C TYR A 331 -14.55 14.75 -0.28
N ALA A 332 -15.39 14.18 0.60
CA ALA A 332 -15.84 12.78 0.44
C ALA A 332 -16.58 12.52 -0.88
N ASP A 333 -17.56 13.36 -1.25
CA ASP A 333 -18.38 13.14 -2.46
C ASP A 333 -17.55 13.24 -3.76
N LYS A 334 -16.51 14.09 -3.76
CA LYS A 334 -15.61 14.26 -4.92
C LYS A 334 -14.48 13.25 -4.92
N VAL A 335 -13.94 12.84 -3.77
CA VAL A 335 -12.97 11.73 -3.69
C VAL A 335 -13.63 10.39 -4.01
N ASP A 336 -14.90 10.20 -3.66
CA ASP A 336 -15.72 9.09 -4.16
C ASP A 336 -15.76 9.08 -5.70
N SER A 337 -15.72 10.25 -6.35
CA SER A 337 -15.64 10.34 -7.81
C SER A 337 -14.26 9.91 -8.37
N LEU A 338 -13.15 10.28 -7.73
CA LEU A 338 -11.80 9.83 -8.13
C LEU A 338 -11.62 8.33 -7.88
N HIS A 339 -12.06 7.87 -6.72
CA HIS A 339 -12.03 6.47 -6.35
C HIS A 339 -12.92 5.65 -7.31
N GLY A 340 -14.12 6.15 -7.60
CA GLY A 340 -15.06 5.61 -8.56
C GLY A 340 -14.45 5.47 -9.96
N PHE A 341 -13.81 6.53 -10.44
CA PHE A 341 -13.18 6.55 -11.77
C PHE A 341 -12.09 5.49 -11.88
N SER A 342 -11.39 5.24 -10.77
CA SER A 342 -10.33 4.24 -10.70
C SER A 342 -10.80 2.80 -10.49
N TYR A 343 -12.10 2.50 -10.34
CA TYR A 343 -12.57 1.12 -10.11
C TYR A 343 -12.25 0.16 -11.27
N GLY A 344 -12.22 0.67 -12.50
CA GLY A 344 -11.90 -0.14 -13.67
C GLY A 344 -10.43 -0.52 -13.81
N LEU A 345 -9.53 0.05 -12.98
CA LEU A 345 -8.08 -0.01 -13.18
C LEU A 345 -7.57 -1.42 -13.47
N TYR A 346 -7.83 -2.37 -12.56
CA TYR A 346 -7.28 -3.72 -12.70
C TYR A 346 -7.86 -4.45 -13.92
N ARG A 347 -9.17 -4.30 -14.15
CA ARG A 347 -9.83 -4.90 -15.32
C ARG A 347 -9.25 -4.38 -16.64
N VAL A 348 -8.97 -3.08 -16.74
CA VAL A 348 -8.40 -2.49 -17.97
C VAL A 348 -6.92 -2.87 -18.13
N VAL A 349 -6.15 -2.85 -17.04
CA VAL A 349 -4.73 -3.23 -17.04
C VAL A 349 -4.58 -4.70 -17.46
N TRP A 350 -5.26 -5.63 -16.79
CA TRP A 350 -5.09 -7.06 -17.01
C TRP A 350 -5.94 -7.61 -18.16
N ALA A 351 -6.98 -6.89 -18.58
CA ALA A 351 -7.85 -7.24 -19.70
C ALA A 351 -8.35 -8.70 -19.61
N GLN A 352 -8.09 -9.51 -20.64
CA GLN A 352 -8.49 -10.92 -20.69
C GLN A 352 -7.78 -11.81 -19.66
N ASP A 353 -6.65 -11.36 -19.11
CA ASP A 353 -5.91 -12.06 -18.07
C ASP A 353 -6.47 -11.75 -16.66
N TYR A 354 -7.49 -10.89 -16.52
CA TYR A 354 -8.10 -10.58 -15.22
C TYR A 354 -9.17 -11.63 -14.84
N PRO A 355 -9.01 -12.38 -13.72
CA PRO A 355 -9.99 -13.39 -13.33
C PRO A 355 -11.35 -12.79 -12.96
N GLN A 356 -12.44 -13.48 -13.31
CA GLN A 356 -13.80 -13.05 -12.98
C GLN A 356 -14.03 -12.95 -11.46
N GLU A 357 -13.45 -13.87 -10.68
CA GLU A 357 -13.48 -13.83 -9.21
C GLU A 357 -12.88 -12.53 -8.66
N GLU A 358 -11.78 -12.05 -9.26
CA GLU A 358 -11.14 -10.80 -8.86
C GLU A 358 -11.99 -9.57 -9.23
N MET A 359 -12.77 -9.65 -10.32
CA MET A 359 -13.73 -8.60 -10.71
C MET A 359 -14.91 -8.48 -9.74
N LEU A 360 -15.44 -9.62 -9.27
CA LEU A 360 -16.52 -9.64 -8.28
C LEU A 360 -16.00 -9.17 -6.91
N ASP A 361 -14.81 -9.61 -6.51
CA ASP A 361 -14.14 -9.13 -5.30
C ASP A 361 -13.94 -7.60 -5.33
N ASP A 362 -13.58 -7.00 -6.47
CA ASP A 362 -13.47 -5.55 -6.59
C ASP A 362 -14.81 -4.84 -6.38
N LEU A 363 -15.92 -5.44 -6.83
CA LEU A 363 -17.26 -4.90 -6.66
C LEU A 363 -17.70 -4.97 -5.20
N GLU A 364 -17.49 -6.11 -4.54
CA GLU A 364 -17.85 -6.33 -3.13
C GLU A 364 -17.11 -5.36 -2.18
N ASN A 365 -15.88 -4.97 -2.52
CA ASN A 365 -15.06 -4.10 -1.66
C ASN A 365 -15.24 -2.59 -1.93
N ARG A 366 -16.10 -2.15 -2.86
CA ARG A 366 -16.20 -0.71 -3.21
C ARG A 366 -16.62 0.15 -2.02
N THR A 367 -17.69 -0.25 -1.34
CA THR A 367 -18.30 0.51 -0.24
C THR A 367 -17.34 0.71 0.92
N ILE A 368 -16.58 -0.32 1.30
CA ILE A 368 -15.63 -0.21 2.41
C ILE A 368 -14.47 0.74 2.10
N TYR A 369 -14.06 0.88 0.82
CA TYR A 369 -13.07 1.88 0.44
C TYR A 369 -13.64 3.31 0.31
N CYS A 370 -14.95 3.48 0.09
CA CYS A 370 -15.61 4.78 0.26
C CYS A 370 -15.54 5.22 1.74
N LEU A 371 -15.78 4.30 2.69
CA LEU A 371 -15.58 4.59 4.12
C LEU A 371 -14.14 5.02 4.42
N ALA A 372 -13.14 4.37 3.82
CA ALA A 372 -11.74 4.80 3.97
C ALA A 372 -11.51 6.23 3.47
N SER A 373 -12.23 6.68 2.45
CA SER A 373 -12.16 8.07 1.96
C SER A 373 -12.78 9.07 2.94
N SER A 374 -13.90 8.72 3.59
CA SER A 374 -14.47 9.50 4.70
C SER A 374 -13.50 9.59 5.88
N VAL A 375 -12.79 8.50 6.21
CA VAL A 375 -11.76 8.50 7.27
C VAL A 375 -10.62 9.48 6.95
N VAL A 376 -10.19 9.57 5.69
CA VAL A 376 -9.18 10.55 5.25
C VAL A 376 -9.68 11.98 5.47
N GLN A 377 -10.93 12.26 5.10
CA GLN A 377 -11.54 13.59 5.31
C GLN A 377 -11.54 13.95 6.80
N LEU A 378 -12.05 13.06 7.64
CA LEU A 378 -12.18 13.26 9.08
C LEU A 378 -10.80 13.51 9.72
N ARG A 379 -9.78 12.71 9.39
CA ARG A 379 -8.41 12.93 9.88
C ARG A 379 -7.88 14.32 9.51
N PHE A 380 -8.07 14.72 8.26
CA PHE A 380 -7.63 16.03 7.80
C PHE A 380 -8.37 17.16 8.54
N MET A 381 -9.69 17.09 8.68
CA MET A 381 -10.46 18.09 9.42
C MET A 381 -10.05 18.17 10.89
N ILE A 382 -9.83 17.03 11.56
CA ILE A 382 -9.33 16.99 12.95
C ILE A 382 -7.95 17.64 13.06
N SER A 383 -7.03 17.35 12.13
CA SER A 383 -5.70 17.98 12.15
C SER A 383 -5.77 19.51 12.00
N ARG A 384 -6.74 20.02 11.22
CA ARG A 384 -6.99 21.46 11.11
C ARG A 384 -7.56 22.02 12.41
N LEU A 385 -8.51 21.32 13.04
CA LEU A 385 -9.10 21.73 14.31
C LEU A 385 -8.01 22.02 15.37
N GLU A 386 -6.98 21.19 15.46
CA GLU A 386 -5.87 21.38 16.40
C GLU A 386 -5.00 22.62 16.13
N SER A 387 -5.08 23.17 14.92
CA SER A 387 -4.35 24.38 14.51
C SER A 387 -5.17 25.67 14.64
N LEU A 388 -6.47 25.58 14.94
CA LEU A 388 -7.38 26.72 15.03
C LEU A 388 -7.42 27.33 16.44
N GLY A 389 -7.66 28.65 16.51
CA GLY A 389 -7.97 29.33 17.76
C GLY A 389 -9.39 29.01 18.27
N ALA A 390 -9.63 29.19 19.57
CA ALA A 390 -10.86 28.79 20.25
C ALA A 390 -12.17 29.28 19.59
N GLY A 391 -12.17 30.47 18.98
CA GLY A 391 -13.36 31.03 18.31
C GLY A 391 -13.75 30.31 17.01
N ALA A 392 -12.77 29.85 16.22
CA ALA A 392 -13.02 29.11 14.96
C ALA A 392 -13.20 27.60 15.17
N ALA A 393 -12.74 27.09 16.32
CA ALA A 393 -12.82 25.68 16.68
C ALA A 393 -14.26 25.16 16.77
N GLY A 394 -15.19 25.97 17.28
CA GLY A 394 -16.60 25.57 17.44
C GLY A 394 -17.30 25.26 16.10
N ALA A 395 -17.13 26.13 15.11
CA ALA A 395 -17.71 25.91 13.78
C ALA A 395 -17.09 24.70 13.07
N CYS A 396 -15.77 24.54 13.17
CA CYS A 396 -15.07 23.38 12.61
C CYS A 396 -15.50 22.07 13.31
N LEU A 397 -15.69 22.09 14.63
CA LEU A 397 -16.19 20.93 15.38
C LEU A 397 -17.60 20.53 14.92
N ALA A 398 -18.52 21.48 14.78
CA ALA A 398 -19.86 21.19 14.28
C ALA A 398 -19.85 20.60 12.85
N GLU A 399 -18.92 21.06 12.00
CA GLU A 399 -18.72 20.49 10.67
C GLU A 399 -18.22 19.04 10.74
N ILE A 400 -17.24 18.76 11.62
CA ILE A 400 -16.73 17.41 11.84
C ILE A 400 -17.84 16.48 12.34
N GLU A 401 -18.66 16.93 13.30
CA GLU A 401 -19.80 16.17 13.82
C GLU A 401 -20.82 15.85 12.73
N ALA A 402 -21.17 16.84 11.89
CA ALA A 402 -22.06 16.62 10.75
C ALA A 402 -21.50 15.59 9.75
N VAL A 403 -20.19 15.59 9.49
CA VAL A 403 -19.54 14.59 8.63
C VAL A 403 -19.56 13.21 9.29
N TYR A 404 -19.43 13.11 10.61
CA TYR A 404 -19.56 11.84 11.33
C TYR A 404 -20.96 11.25 11.22
N GLU A 405 -22.00 12.05 11.43
CA GLU A 405 -23.40 11.61 11.29
C GLU A 405 -23.66 11.11 9.86
N ALA A 406 -23.34 11.93 8.86
CA ALA A 406 -23.51 11.55 7.45
C ALA A 406 -22.71 10.28 7.06
N THR A 407 -21.50 10.12 7.61
CA THR A 407 -20.69 8.91 7.39
C THR A 407 -21.30 7.70 8.10
N HIS A 408 -21.85 7.87 9.31
CA HIS A 408 -22.48 6.77 10.03
C HIS A 408 -23.71 6.27 9.30
N ASP A 409 -24.61 7.16 8.89
CA ASP A 409 -25.82 6.85 8.13
C ASP A 409 -25.50 6.15 6.80
N LYS A 410 -24.51 6.66 6.06
CA LYS A 410 -24.11 6.09 4.75
C LYS A 410 -23.54 4.68 4.86
N PHE A 411 -22.95 4.33 6.00
CA PHE A 411 -22.23 3.05 6.19
C PHE A 411 -22.77 2.23 7.37
N GLU A 412 -24.03 2.45 7.76
CA GLU A 412 -24.69 1.79 8.90
C GLU A 412 -24.53 0.27 8.83
N GLU A 413 -24.80 -0.35 7.68
CA GLU A 413 -24.68 -1.79 7.47
C GLU A 413 -23.25 -2.31 7.71
N ILE A 414 -22.22 -1.55 7.29
CA ILE A 414 -20.83 -1.92 7.51
C ILE A 414 -20.50 -1.92 9.01
N PHE A 415 -20.99 -0.92 9.74
CA PHE A 415 -20.80 -0.84 11.19
C PHE A 415 -21.57 -1.96 11.91
N GLY A 416 -22.81 -2.24 11.52
CA GLY A 416 -23.61 -3.33 12.07
C GLY A 416 -22.98 -4.71 11.83
N ILE A 417 -22.43 -4.94 10.63
CA ILE A 417 -21.67 -6.17 10.34
C ILE A 417 -20.41 -6.24 11.19
N ALA A 418 -19.65 -5.14 11.31
CA ALA A 418 -18.43 -5.11 12.10
C ALA A 418 -18.68 -5.47 13.58
N ASP A 419 -19.80 -5.02 14.14
CA ASP A 419 -20.23 -5.35 15.50
C ASP A 419 -20.67 -6.81 15.64
N ALA A 420 -21.40 -7.33 14.65
CA ALA A 420 -21.90 -8.71 14.65
C ALA A 420 -20.85 -9.78 14.31
N LEU A 421 -19.69 -9.39 13.76
CA LEU A 421 -18.64 -10.34 13.37
C LEU A 421 -18.07 -11.08 14.59
N SER A 422 -18.25 -12.41 14.59
CA SER A 422 -17.68 -13.27 15.63
C SER A 422 -16.15 -13.25 15.62
N PRO A 423 -15.48 -13.19 16.80
CA PRO A 423 -14.04 -13.32 16.91
C PRO A 423 -13.47 -14.67 16.44
N SER A 424 -14.30 -15.70 16.21
CA SER A 424 -13.86 -16.99 15.65
C SER A 424 -14.06 -17.11 14.14
N PHE A 425 -14.75 -16.16 13.51
CA PHE A 425 -15.09 -16.23 12.10
C PHE A 425 -13.88 -15.90 11.22
N ASP A 426 -13.28 -16.94 10.64
CA ASP A 426 -12.26 -16.82 9.60
C ASP A 426 -12.90 -16.95 8.22
N SER A 427 -12.65 -15.98 7.35
CA SER A 427 -13.19 -15.96 6.00
C SER A 427 -12.11 -15.60 5.00
N LYS A 428 -12.11 -16.31 3.87
CA LYS A 428 -11.27 -15.97 2.72
C LYS A 428 -11.79 -14.75 1.96
N ASN A 429 -13.01 -14.28 2.25
CA ASN A 429 -13.55 -13.07 1.64
C ASN A 429 -12.78 -11.85 2.16
N ARG A 430 -12.15 -11.13 1.24
CA ARG A 430 -11.35 -9.93 1.49
C ARG A 430 -12.12 -8.82 2.20
N LEU A 431 -13.44 -8.73 2.00
CA LEU A 431 -14.29 -7.73 2.65
C LEU A 431 -14.18 -7.82 4.19
N VAL A 432 -14.12 -9.03 4.75
CA VAL A 432 -13.99 -9.23 6.21
C VAL A 432 -12.66 -8.67 6.72
N ALA A 433 -11.57 -8.92 5.99
CA ALA A 433 -10.26 -8.35 6.33
C ALA A 433 -10.26 -6.82 6.22
N ASN A 434 -10.91 -6.27 5.19
CA ASN A 434 -11.03 -4.82 5.00
C ASN A 434 -11.92 -4.14 6.06
N ILE A 435 -13.01 -4.78 6.50
CA ILE A 435 -13.84 -4.31 7.62
C ILE A 435 -12.98 -4.22 8.89
N ARG A 436 -12.25 -5.30 9.21
CA ARG A 436 -11.34 -5.36 10.35
C ARG A 436 -10.15 -4.40 10.25
N GLN A 437 -9.86 -3.85 9.08
CA GLN A 437 -8.81 -2.85 8.86
C GLN A 437 -9.33 -1.41 8.87
N ILE A 438 -10.48 -1.13 8.24
CA ILE A 438 -10.96 0.23 7.97
C ILE A 438 -11.90 0.72 9.07
N VAL A 439 -12.75 -0.15 9.63
CA VAL A 439 -13.67 0.25 10.72
C VAL A 439 -12.91 0.68 11.98
N PRO A 440 -11.83 0.01 12.43
CA PRO A 440 -11.03 0.53 13.55
C PRO A 440 -10.42 1.90 13.25
N GLN A 441 -10.09 2.18 11.99
CA GLN A 441 -9.55 3.49 11.62
C GLN A 441 -10.58 4.61 11.77
N TYR A 442 -11.85 4.34 11.47
CA TYR A 442 -12.95 5.28 11.74
C TYR A 442 -13.13 5.53 13.24
N TYR A 443 -13.15 4.49 14.09
CA TYR A 443 -13.19 4.70 15.53
C TYR A 443 -11.93 5.39 16.06
N GLY A 444 -10.77 5.14 15.43
CA GLY A 444 -9.53 5.85 15.68
C GLY A 444 -9.66 7.35 15.50
N THR A 445 -10.35 7.82 14.46
CA THR A 445 -10.56 9.27 14.26
C THR A 445 -11.49 9.84 15.33
N LYS A 446 -12.47 9.08 15.84
CA LYS A 446 -13.31 9.54 16.98
C LYS A 446 -12.49 9.68 18.26
N ILE A 447 -11.56 8.77 18.51
CA ILE A 447 -10.62 8.86 19.64
C ILE A 447 -9.70 10.08 19.48
N GLN A 448 -9.16 10.32 18.28
CA GLN A 448 -8.35 11.51 17.98
C GLN A 448 -9.15 12.81 18.19
N LEU A 449 -10.40 12.87 17.73
CA LEU A 449 -11.28 14.02 17.95
C LEU A 449 -11.48 14.29 19.44
N ALA A 450 -11.76 13.26 20.24
CA ALA A 450 -11.94 13.41 21.68
C ALA A 450 -10.69 14.00 22.36
N ARG A 451 -9.49 13.60 21.92
CA ARG A 451 -8.22 14.17 22.38
C ARG A 451 -8.08 15.64 21.96
N ALA A 452 -8.35 15.97 20.69
CA ALA A 452 -8.26 17.33 20.16
C ALA A 452 -9.23 18.31 20.87
N VAL A 453 -10.48 17.88 21.10
CA VAL A 453 -11.49 18.67 21.84
C VAL A 453 -11.03 18.94 23.27
N ARG A 454 -10.46 17.92 23.96
CA ARG A 454 -9.90 18.08 25.30
C ARG A 454 -8.74 19.09 25.32
N LYS A 455 -7.85 19.04 24.32
CA LYS A 455 -6.72 19.97 24.16
C LYS A 455 -7.17 21.42 23.97
N LEU A 456 -8.31 21.64 23.33
CA LEU A 456 -8.91 22.96 23.16
C LEU A 456 -9.70 23.45 24.39
N GLY A 457 -9.76 22.66 25.47
CA GLY A 457 -10.52 22.99 26.68
C GLY A 457 -12.04 22.92 26.48
N LEU A 458 -12.51 22.28 25.41
CA LEU A 458 -13.94 22.11 25.12
C LEU A 458 -14.48 20.87 25.85
N PRO A 459 -15.74 20.88 26.33
CA PRO A 459 -16.34 19.72 26.98
C PRO A 459 -16.57 18.60 25.97
N SER A 460 -15.82 17.50 26.11
CA SER A 460 -16.01 16.29 25.30
C SER A 460 -17.05 15.37 25.95
N LYS A 461 -18.11 15.03 25.21
CA LYS A 461 -19.09 13.98 25.59
C LYS A 461 -18.84 12.65 24.87
N LEU A 462 -17.74 12.54 24.13
CA LEU A 462 -17.45 11.37 23.31
C LEU A 462 -17.09 10.17 24.21
N PRO A 463 -17.71 8.98 24.02
CA PRO A 463 -17.44 7.79 24.82
C PRO A 463 -16.12 7.12 24.40
N THR A 464 -14.99 7.77 24.69
CA THR A 464 -13.65 7.35 24.25
C THR A 464 -13.33 5.89 24.61
N GLU A 465 -13.70 5.42 25.80
CA GLU A 465 -13.45 4.04 26.25
C GLU A 465 -14.25 2.98 25.47
N GLU A 466 -15.43 3.34 24.99
CA GLU A 466 -16.23 2.45 24.13
C GLU A 466 -15.57 2.31 22.76
N PHE A 467 -15.11 3.43 22.18
CA PHE A 467 -14.37 3.41 20.91
C PHE A 467 -13.05 2.63 21.03
N VAL A 468 -12.31 2.79 22.14
CA VAL A 468 -11.11 1.98 22.44
C VAL A 468 -11.46 0.49 22.50
N GLY A 469 -12.56 0.13 23.16
CA GLY A 469 -13.05 -1.24 23.24
C GLY A 469 -13.37 -1.84 21.86
N LEU A 470 -14.06 -1.08 21.00
CA LEU A 470 -14.39 -1.50 19.62
C LEU A 470 -13.13 -1.70 18.77
N VAL A 471 -12.17 -0.77 18.85
CA VAL A 471 -10.85 -0.90 18.20
C VAL A 471 -10.15 -2.18 18.67
N MET A 472 -10.06 -2.39 19.98
CA MET A 472 -9.39 -3.55 20.56
C MET A 472 -10.07 -4.86 20.14
N SER A 473 -11.40 -4.91 20.12
CA SER A 473 -12.18 -6.08 19.67
C SER A 473 -11.82 -6.44 18.23
N LEU A 474 -12.03 -5.53 17.28
CA LEU A 474 -11.77 -5.77 15.85
C LEU A 474 -10.31 -6.10 15.56
N CYS A 475 -9.37 -5.40 16.21
CA CYS A 475 -7.93 -5.69 16.06
C CYS A 475 -7.55 -7.05 16.64
N THR A 476 -8.18 -7.48 17.74
CA THR A 476 -7.99 -8.84 18.29
C THR A 476 -8.48 -9.90 17.31
N GLN A 477 -9.61 -9.67 16.63
CA GLN A 477 -10.07 -10.58 15.57
C GLN A 477 -9.05 -10.64 14.42
N ALA A 478 -8.59 -9.49 13.92
CA ALA A 478 -7.61 -9.42 12.84
C ALA A 478 -6.30 -10.13 13.21
N LEU A 479 -5.81 -9.89 14.44
CA LEU A 479 -4.62 -10.55 15.00
C LEU A 479 -4.78 -12.07 15.05
N ARG A 480 -5.96 -12.58 15.42
CA ARG A 480 -6.23 -14.02 15.48
C ARG A 480 -6.05 -14.72 14.13
N HIS A 481 -6.50 -14.08 13.05
CA HIS A 481 -6.55 -14.70 11.72
C HIS A 481 -5.30 -14.41 10.88
N ASN A 482 -4.68 -13.25 11.05
CA ASN A 482 -3.59 -12.78 10.20
C ASN A 482 -2.29 -12.49 10.98
N GLY A 483 -2.27 -12.72 12.29
CA GLY A 483 -1.10 -12.48 13.12
C GLY A 483 -0.71 -11.00 13.17
N ASN A 484 0.56 -10.74 13.48
CA ASN A 484 1.07 -9.37 13.63
C ASN A 484 1.02 -8.54 12.34
N ASP A 485 0.93 -9.19 11.17
CA ASP A 485 0.83 -8.52 9.87
C ASP A 485 -0.41 -7.62 9.81
N ALA A 486 -1.54 -8.04 10.39
CA ALA A 486 -2.75 -7.24 10.42
C ALA A 486 -2.63 -5.95 11.24
N MET A 487 -1.68 -5.89 12.19
CA MET A 487 -1.51 -4.70 13.03
C MET A 487 -0.84 -3.56 12.28
N LEU A 488 -0.15 -3.84 11.15
CA LEU A 488 0.52 -2.82 10.35
C LEU A 488 -0.45 -1.79 9.77
N SER A 489 -1.62 -2.25 9.32
CA SER A 489 -2.60 -1.39 8.64
C SER A 489 -3.44 -0.53 9.60
N VAL A 490 -3.38 -0.82 10.90
CA VAL A 490 -4.10 -0.12 11.97
C VAL A 490 -3.16 0.49 13.01
N ALA A 491 -1.85 0.56 12.73
CA ALA A 491 -0.83 0.97 13.70
C ALA A 491 -1.12 2.34 14.32
N ASN A 492 -1.42 3.38 13.51
CA ASN A 492 -1.83 4.69 14.01
C ASN A 492 -3.03 4.60 14.97
N THR A 493 -4.06 3.82 14.63
CA THR A 493 -5.24 3.62 15.49
C THR A 493 -4.87 2.95 16.81
N LEU A 494 -4.03 1.92 16.78
CA LEU A 494 -3.56 1.24 17.99
C LEU A 494 -2.78 2.20 18.89
N PHE A 495 -1.95 3.07 18.30
CA PHE A 495 -1.17 4.05 19.03
C PHE A 495 -2.08 5.07 19.74
N VAL A 496 -3.04 5.63 19.00
CA VAL A 496 -4.01 6.58 19.57
C VAL A 496 -4.86 5.93 20.68
N ALA A 497 -5.30 4.69 20.49
CA ALA A 497 -6.04 3.96 21.51
C ALA A 497 -5.18 3.68 22.76
N ALA A 498 -3.88 3.40 22.59
CA ALA A 498 -2.95 3.19 23.69
C ALA A 498 -2.74 4.44 24.54
N ILE A 499 -2.65 5.61 23.92
CA ILE A 499 -2.50 6.87 24.65
C ILE A 499 -3.82 7.35 25.27
N GLU A 500 -4.98 7.03 24.66
CA GLU A 500 -6.28 7.51 25.15
C GLU A 500 -7.01 6.55 26.11
N THR A 501 -6.59 5.29 26.23
CA THR A 501 -7.20 4.37 27.20
C THR A 501 -6.84 4.74 28.63
N SER A 502 -7.85 4.69 29.50
CA SER A 502 -7.78 4.86 30.94
C SER A 502 -7.46 3.54 31.65
N ASP A 503 -7.78 2.41 31.01
CA ASP A 503 -7.48 1.06 31.49
C ASP A 503 -6.02 0.68 31.19
N ALA A 504 -5.26 0.40 32.26
CA ALA A 504 -3.85 0.00 32.17
C ALA A 504 -3.66 -1.36 31.47
N SER A 505 -4.56 -2.31 31.66
CA SER A 505 -4.50 -3.63 31.02
C SER A 505 -4.69 -3.52 29.50
N ARG A 506 -5.60 -2.64 29.05
CA ARG A 506 -5.76 -2.33 27.62
C ARG A 506 -4.51 -1.65 27.07
N ARG A 507 -3.92 -0.72 27.82
CA ARG A 507 -2.67 -0.04 27.44
C ARG A 507 -1.51 -1.02 27.25
N ASP A 508 -1.37 -1.98 28.16
CA ASP A 508 -0.35 -3.03 28.08
C ASP A 508 -0.55 -3.92 26.85
N TRP A 509 -1.81 -4.26 26.53
CA TRP A 509 -2.13 -5.00 25.32
C TRP A 509 -1.70 -4.26 24.05
N PHE A 510 -2.00 -2.96 23.93
CA PHE A 510 -1.57 -2.16 22.79
C PHE A 510 -0.04 -2.03 22.72
N THR A 511 0.61 -1.79 23.86
CA THR A 511 2.07 -1.70 23.95
C THR A 511 2.74 -2.99 23.49
N ALA A 512 2.20 -4.15 23.88
CA ALA A 512 2.68 -5.46 23.42
C ALA A 512 2.50 -5.66 21.90
N ARG A 513 1.49 -5.06 21.26
CA ARG A 513 1.38 -5.06 19.78
C ARG A 513 2.51 -4.26 19.15
N PHE A 514 2.82 -3.09 19.72
CA PHE A 514 3.95 -2.28 19.25
C PHE A 514 5.31 -2.97 19.41
N GLN A 515 5.49 -3.74 20.49
CA GLN A 515 6.68 -4.57 20.66
C GLN A 515 6.86 -5.54 19.49
N ALA A 516 5.78 -6.20 19.05
CA ALA A 516 5.81 -7.08 17.88
C ALA A 516 6.04 -6.30 16.58
N LEU A 517 5.44 -5.11 16.44
CA LEU A 517 5.59 -4.24 15.26
C LEU A 517 7.02 -3.71 15.06
N CYS A 518 7.86 -3.69 16.10
CA CYS A 518 9.30 -3.41 15.97
C CYS A 518 10.00 -4.28 14.91
N ALA A 519 9.42 -5.44 14.54
CA ALA A 519 9.96 -6.33 13.50
C ALA A 519 9.77 -5.80 12.07
N TYR A 520 8.99 -4.73 11.88
CA TYR A 520 8.58 -4.23 10.57
C TYR A 520 9.13 -2.84 10.23
N GLY A 521 9.84 -2.18 11.15
CA GLY A 521 10.44 -0.87 10.90
C GLY A 521 10.85 -0.10 12.16
N CYS A 522 11.72 0.89 11.96
CA CYS A 522 12.26 1.78 12.99
C CYS A 522 11.20 2.71 13.59
N ASN A 523 10.24 3.18 12.79
CA ASN A 523 9.15 4.03 13.30
C ASN A 523 8.25 3.30 14.29
N TYR A 524 7.94 2.02 14.05
CA TYR A 524 7.21 1.21 15.02
C TYR A 524 8.01 1.02 16.33
N ALA A 525 9.33 0.88 16.23
CA ALA A 525 10.19 0.81 17.41
C ALA A 525 10.25 2.13 18.18
N ARG A 526 10.24 3.29 17.50
CA ARG A 526 10.12 4.61 18.14
C ARG A 526 8.77 4.77 18.85
N ALA A 527 7.68 4.41 18.19
CA ALA A 527 6.34 4.42 18.79
C ALA A 527 6.25 3.52 20.03
N HIS A 528 6.82 2.30 19.97
CA HIS A 528 6.91 1.41 21.12
C HIS A 528 7.68 2.05 22.30
N ARG A 529 8.86 2.63 22.04
CA ARG A 529 9.65 3.31 23.08
C ARG A 529 8.87 4.46 23.72
N LEU A 530 8.17 5.25 22.91
CA LEU A 530 7.32 6.34 23.43
C LEU A 530 6.24 5.79 24.37
N LEU A 531 5.49 4.76 23.96
CA LEU A 531 4.45 4.17 24.79
C LEU A 531 5.00 3.64 26.12
N VAL A 532 6.15 2.98 26.10
CA VAL A 532 6.83 2.48 27.31
C VAL A 532 7.25 3.63 28.23
N ARG A 533 7.90 4.67 27.69
CA ARG A 533 8.36 5.83 28.48
C ARG A 533 7.20 6.61 29.08
N ALA A 534 6.16 6.89 28.30
CA ALA A 534 4.99 7.63 28.74
C ALA A 534 4.19 6.84 29.79
N SER A 535 4.03 5.53 29.60
CA SER A 535 3.35 4.66 30.59
C SER A 535 4.14 4.59 31.90
N ALA A 536 5.47 4.48 31.83
CA ALA A 536 6.33 4.50 33.02
C ALA A 536 6.29 5.85 33.75
N ALA A 537 6.24 6.97 33.02
CA ALA A 537 6.07 8.29 33.61
C ALA A 537 4.74 8.41 34.36
N ARG A 538 3.64 7.92 33.78
CA ARG A 538 2.34 7.88 34.44
C ARG A 538 2.34 7.03 35.71
N SER A 539 2.93 5.84 35.65
CA SER A 539 3.01 4.97 36.83
C SER A 539 3.79 5.62 37.97
N ARG A 540 4.80 6.46 37.67
CA ARG A 540 5.54 7.23 38.68
C ARG A 540 4.75 8.41 39.25
N SER A 541 3.92 9.07 38.44
CA SER A 541 3.09 10.18 38.91
C SER A 541 1.86 9.75 39.70
N GLY A 542 1.48 8.46 39.62
CA GLY A 542 0.29 7.91 40.29
C GLY A 542 -1.02 8.39 39.68
N MET A 543 -0.99 9.04 38.50
CA MET A 543 -2.17 9.57 37.84
C MET A 543 -2.97 8.46 37.13
N ALA A 544 -4.29 8.47 37.30
CA ALA A 544 -5.20 7.61 36.54
C ALA A 544 -5.57 8.24 35.18
N GLY A 545 -6.19 7.45 34.29
CA GLY A 545 -6.75 7.95 33.03
C GLY A 545 -5.80 7.95 31.81
N PRO A 546 -6.18 8.67 30.74
CA PRO A 546 -5.42 8.77 29.48
C PRO A 546 -4.05 9.44 29.60
N LEU A 547 -3.07 9.03 28.78
CA LEU A 547 -1.74 9.67 28.68
C LEU A 547 -1.87 11.15 28.29
N GLY A 548 -1.45 12.03 29.19
CA GLY A 548 -1.51 13.48 29.04
C GLY A 548 -0.52 14.00 28.01
N GLU A 549 -0.73 15.23 27.56
CA GLU A 549 0.11 15.84 26.52
C GLU A 549 1.56 16.02 26.95
N GLU A 550 1.80 16.39 28.21
CA GLU A 550 3.15 16.54 28.75
C GLU A 550 3.89 15.20 28.80
N GLU A 551 3.21 14.12 29.22
CA GLU A 551 3.79 12.78 29.27
C GLU A 551 4.13 12.26 27.88
N VAL A 552 3.24 12.46 26.90
CA VAL A 552 3.46 12.05 25.50
C VAL A 552 4.58 12.89 24.88
N SER A 553 4.58 14.21 25.09
CA SER A 553 5.60 15.11 24.55
C SER A 553 6.98 14.86 25.15
N ALA A 554 7.06 14.67 26.47
CA ALA A 554 8.32 14.32 27.13
C ALA A 554 8.85 12.95 26.67
N ALA A 555 7.95 11.98 26.45
CA ALA A 555 8.33 10.65 25.96
C ALA A 555 8.85 10.64 24.51
N MET A 556 8.65 11.72 23.74
CA MET A 556 9.24 11.88 22.41
C MET A 556 10.74 12.14 22.44
N TYR A 557 11.32 12.49 23.60
CA TYR A 557 12.76 12.73 23.72
C TYR A 557 13.50 11.44 24.11
N SER A 558 14.64 11.20 23.48
CA SER A 558 15.58 10.15 23.86
C SER A 558 16.27 10.49 25.18
N GLU A 559 16.97 9.50 25.77
CA GLU A 559 17.80 9.73 26.97
C GLU A 559 18.91 10.77 26.73
N ASN A 560 19.31 10.96 25.48
CA ASN A 560 20.32 11.95 25.07
C ASN A 560 19.71 13.33 24.74
N GLY A 561 18.38 13.48 24.85
CA GLY A 561 17.67 14.73 24.52
C GLY A 561 17.31 14.92 23.05
N ASP A 562 17.54 13.92 22.20
CA ASP A 562 17.17 13.97 20.78
C ASP A 562 15.66 13.69 20.59
N VAL A 563 15.00 14.44 19.70
CA VAL A 563 13.58 14.20 19.37
C VAL A 563 13.45 12.93 18.50
N GLU A 564 12.66 11.96 18.96
CA GLU A 564 12.35 10.70 18.27
C GLU A 564 10.95 10.73 17.62
N ARG A 565 10.75 11.57 16.58
CA ARG A 565 9.46 11.56 15.85
C ARG A 565 9.29 10.29 15.03
N PHE A 566 8.03 9.97 14.73
CA PHE A 566 7.66 8.87 13.85
C PHE A 566 6.35 9.18 13.14
N VAL A 567 6.12 8.43 12.06
CA VAL A 567 4.84 8.34 11.35
C VAL A 567 4.62 6.85 11.10
N ILE A 568 3.47 6.31 11.52
CA ILE A 568 3.20 4.85 11.58
C ILE A 568 1.86 4.44 11.02
#